data_AF-A0A644YCE9-F1
#
_entry.id   AF-A0A644YCE9-F1
#
_cell.length_a   1.000
_cell.length_b   1.000
_cell.length_c   1.000
_cell.angle_alpha   90.00
_cell.angle_beta   90.00
_cell.angle_gamma   90.00
#
_symmetry.space_group_name_H-M   'P 1'
#
loop_
_entity.id
_entity.type
_entity.pdbx_description
1 polymer ?
#
loop_
_entity_poly.entity_id
_entity_poly.type
_entity_poly.pdbx_seq_one_letter_code
_entity_poly.pdbx_strand_id
1 'polypeptide(L)'
;MKNKAVKVGDKEIFVVERRIKELKELFKDFSESFKGFLETDLKDKNTDDIVDIIVNEMENKITLIFPQLTTEDIDNAYPSEISALVEAFVDVNFTGAKKVISQVMRLA
;
A
#
# COMPACT_ATOMS: atom_id res chain seq x y z
N MET A 1 -16.15 -5.37 -13.90
CA MET A 1 -15.44 -4.96 -12.68
C MET A 1 -14.20 -5.80 -12.60
N LYS A 2 -13.01 -5.20 -12.66
CA LYS A 2 -11.77 -5.96 -12.57
C LYS A 2 -11.57 -6.44 -11.14
N ASN A 3 -11.10 -7.66 -10.99
CA ASN A 3 -10.70 -8.20 -9.70
C ASN A 3 -9.50 -9.12 -9.89
N LYS A 4 -8.76 -9.35 -8.80
CA LYS A 4 -7.65 -10.29 -8.73
C LYS A 4 -7.58 -10.84 -7.31
N ALA A 5 -7.55 -12.16 -7.18
CA ALA A 5 -7.27 -12.83 -5.92
C ALA A 5 -5.75 -12.91 -5.74
N VAL A 6 -5.26 -12.56 -4.55
CA VAL A 6 -3.85 -12.67 -4.17
C VAL A 6 -3.77 -13.39 -2.84
N LYS A 7 -2.86 -14.34 -2.72
CA LYS A 7 -2.60 -15.03 -1.45
C LYS A 7 -1.54 -14.28 -0.65
N VAL A 8 -1.81 -14.03 0.63
CA VAL A 8 -0.89 -13.43 1.60
C VAL A 8 -0.94 -14.29 2.85
N GLY A 9 0.16 -15.00 3.15
CA GLY A 9 0.12 -16.07 4.15
C GLY A 9 -0.97 -17.09 3.82
N ASP A 10 -1.85 -17.39 4.77
CA ASP A 10 -2.99 -18.31 4.55
C ASP A 10 -4.28 -17.62 4.07
N LYS A 11 -4.25 -16.31 3.88
CA LYS A 11 -5.43 -15.52 3.49
C LYS A 11 -5.48 -15.28 1.99
N GLU A 12 -6.67 -15.44 1.42
CA GLU A 12 -6.96 -15.03 0.05
C GLU A 12 -7.60 -13.64 0.04
N ILE A 13 -6.91 -12.69 -0.58
CA ILE A 13 -7.25 -11.27 -0.61
C ILE A 13 -7.81 -10.93 -1.98
N PHE A 14 -9.11 -10.60 -2.01
CA PHE A 14 -9.78 -10.18 -3.24
C PHE A 14 -9.58 -8.68 -3.46
N VAL A 15 -8.68 -8.35 -4.39
CA VAL A 15 -8.47 -6.98 -4.83
C VAL A 15 -9.50 -6.64 -5.90
N VAL A 16 -10.37 -5.69 -5.59
CA VAL A 16 -11.47 -5.26 -6.47
C VAL A 16 -11.29 -3.83 -6.95
N GLU A 17 -11.79 -3.55 -8.16
CA GLU A 17 -11.80 -2.22 -8.75
C GLU A 17 -12.66 -1.28 -7.91
N ARG A 18 -12.05 -0.19 -7.45
CA ARG A 18 -12.69 0.86 -6.66
C ARG A 18 -13.10 2.03 -7.55
N ARG A 19 -14.16 2.74 -7.13
CA ARG A 19 -14.58 3.98 -7.78
C ARG A 19 -13.54 5.07 -7.54
N ILE A 20 -13.42 6.03 -8.46
CA ILE A 20 -12.50 7.17 -8.31
C ILE A 20 -12.73 7.94 -7.00
N LYS A 21 -13.98 8.05 -6.53
CA LYS A 21 -14.28 8.69 -5.25
C LYS A 21 -13.68 7.93 -4.06
N GLU A 22 -13.81 6.61 -4.03
CA GLU A 22 -13.27 5.73 -2.99
C GLU A 22 -11.73 5.76 -3.00
N LEU A 23 -11.12 5.82 -4.19
CA LEU A 23 -9.67 6.01 -4.32
C LEU A 23 -9.21 7.36 -3.78
N LYS A 24 -9.96 8.45 -4.04
CA LYS A 24 -9.65 9.78 -3.50
C LYS A 24 -9.73 9.81 -1.97
N GLU A 25 -10.74 9.16 -1.40
CA GLU A 25 -10.89 9.02 0.05
C GLU A 25 -9.71 8.23 0.65
N LEU A 26 -9.39 7.06 0.07
CA LEU A 26 -8.23 6.27 0.48
C LEU A 26 -6.91 7.04 0.40
N PHE A 27 -6.68 7.81 -0.67
CA PHE A 27 -5.47 8.63 -0.79
C PHE A 27 -5.44 9.80 0.20
N LYS A 28 -6.60 10.35 0.54
CA LYS A 28 -6.70 11.40 1.55
C LYS A 28 -6.27 10.84 2.91
N ASP A 29 -6.85 9.72 3.31
CA ASP A 29 -6.54 9.03 4.57
C ASP A 29 -5.06 8.62 4.62
N PHE A 30 -4.54 8.08 3.51
CA PHE A 30 -3.12 7.77 3.34
C PHE A 30 -2.25 9.02 3.53
N SER A 31 -2.62 10.15 2.93
CA SER A 31 -1.85 11.41 3.01
C SER A 31 -1.88 12.05 4.40
N GLU A 32 -3.02 11.97 5.10
CA GLU A 32 -3.16 12.50 6.45
C GLU A 32 -2.28 11.70 7.42
N SER A 33 -2.32 10.37 7.29
CA SER A 33 -1.44 9.50 8.07
C SER A 33 0.05 9.72 7.71
N PHE A 34 0.40 9.96 6.43
CA PHE A 34 1.79 10.25 6.04
C PHE A 34 2.31 11.60 6.58
N LYS A 35 1.44 12.61 6.70
CA LYS A 35 1.80 13.87 7.38
C LYS A 35 2.18 13.63 8.83
N GLY A 36 1.41 12.81 9.56
CA GLY A 36 1.75 12.44 10.94
C GLY A 36 3.12 11.74 11.04
N PHE A 37 3.44 10.86 10.08
CA PHE A 37 4.78 10.25 10.00
C PHE A 37 5.88 11.29 9.77
N LEU A 38 5.70 12.25 8.85
CA LEU A 38 6.69 13.31 8.60
C LEU A 38 6.91 14.25 9.80
N GLU A 39 5.89 14.41 10.64
CA GLU A 39 5.97 15.20 11.88
C GLU A 39 6.65 14.44 13.03
N THR A 40 6.91 13.13 12.85
CA THR A 40 7.62 12.31 13.85
C THR A 40 9.08 12.74 13.92
N ASP A 41 9.53 13.14 15.11
CA ASP A 41 10.93 13.54 15.31
C ASP A 41 11.85 12.31 15.29
N LEU A 42 12.78 12.31 14.33
CA LEU A 42 13.76 11.24 14.11
C LEU A 42 15.16 11.60 14.66
N LYS A 43 15.34 12.83 15.18
CA LYS A 43 16.67 13.38 15.47
C LYS A 43 17.43 12.69 16.60
N ASP A 44 16.74 11.99 17.48
CA ASP A 44 17.32 11.32 18.66
C ASP A 44 17.16 9.79 18.65
N LYS A 45 16.77 9.22 17.50
CA LYS A 45 16.49 7.78 17.36
C LYS A 45 17.69 7.02 16.79
N ASN A 46 17.93 5.81 17.29
CA ASN A 46 18.97 4.95 16.74
C ASN A 46 18.49 4.28 15.42
N THR A 47 19.38 3.54 14.75
CA THR A 47 19.05 2.90 13.47
C THR A 47 17.90 1.89 13.59
N ASP A 48 17.85 1.12 14.67
CA ASP A 48 16.80 0.11 14.89
C ASP A 48 15.44 0.79 15.11
N ASP A 49 15.40 1.86 15.91
CA ASP A 49 14.19 2.66 16.12
C ASP A 49 13.66 3.25 14.80
N ILE A 50 14.55 3.66 13.89
CA ILE A 50 14.16 4.20 12.58
C ILE A 50 13.58 3.09 11.70
N VAL A 51 14.20 1.90 11.70
CA VAL A 51 13.70 0.74 10.95
C VAL A 51 12.32 0.35 11.46
N ASP A 52 12.12 0.27 12.76
CA ASP A 52 10.84 -0.09 13.37
C ASP A 52 9.74 0.90 12.98
N ILE A 53 10.00 2.21 12.97
CA ILE A 53 8.98 3.20 12.56
C ILE A 53 8.61 3.01 11.08
N ILE A 54 9.59 2.76 10.21
CA ILE A 54 9.33 2.55 8.78
C ILE A 54 8.51 1.28 8.55
N VAL A 55 8.85 0.19 9.25
CA VAL A 55 8.16 -1.10 9.16
C VAL A 55 6.72 -0.97 9.67
N ASN A 56 6.53 -0.40 10.86
CA ASN A 56 5.21 -0.13 11.42
C ASN A 56 4.37 0.77 10.49
N GLU A 57 4.96 1.80 9.89
CA GLU A 57 4.24 2.68 8.98
C GLU A 57 3.81 1.94 7.71
N MET A 58 4.68 1.09 7.15
CA MET A 58 4.35 0.24 6.02
C MET A 58 3.15 -0.69 6.34
N GLU A 59 3.16 -1.35 7.49
CA GLU A 59 2.07 -2.21 7.95
C GLU A 59 0.77 -1.44 8.09
N ASN A 60 0.81 -0.27 8.74
CA ASN A 60 -0.34 0.61 8.89
C ASN A 60 -0.94 1.02 7.53
N LYS A 61 -0.10 1.30 6.52
CA LYS A 61 -0.60 1.62 5.18
C LYS A 61 -1.21 0.44 4.46
N ILE A 62 -0.59 -0.74 4.55
CA ILE A 62 -1.10 -1.94 3.90
C ILE A 62 -2.46 -2.31 4.51
N THR A 63 -2.58 -2.30 5.84
CA THR A 63 -3.86 -2.59 6.54
C THR A 63 -4.93 -1.53 6.26
N LEU A 64 -4.57 -0.25 6.07
CA LEU A 64 -5.52 0.79 5.63
C LEU A 64 -6.11 0.48 4.24
N ILE A 65 -5.29 0.01 3.30
CA ILE A 65 -5.74 -0.34 1.94
C ILE A 65 -6.51 -1.67 1.95
N PHE A 66 -6.04 -2.63 2.73
CA PHE A 66 -6.56 -3.99 2.83
C PHE A 66 -6.94 -4.33 4.30
N PRO A 67 -8.08 -3.83 4.79
CA PRO A 67 -8.49 -3.97 6.20
C PRO A 67 -8.76 -5.41 6.65
N GLN A 68 -8.77 -6.37 5.72
CA GLN A 68 -8.83 -7.80 6.01
C GLN A 68 -7.49 -8.41 6.48
N LEU A 69 -6.38 -7.68 6.31
CA LEU A 69 -5.06 -8.05 6.82
C LEU A 69 -4.84 -7.38 8.18
N THR A 70 -4.24 -8.12 9.10
CA THR A 70 -3.70 -7.63 10.37
C THR A 70 -2.20 -7.34 10.20
N THR A 71 -1.62 -6.61 11.16
CA THR A 71 -0.17 -6.44 11.25
C THR A 71 0.56 -7.79 11.30
N GLU A 72 0.04 -8.72 12.10
CA GLU A 72 0.59 -10.08 12.21
C GLU A 72 0.57 -10.84 10.86
N ASP A 73 -0.46 -10.65 10.02
CA ASP A 73 -0.45 -11.26 8.69
C ASP A 73 0.67 -10.71 7.81
N ILE A 74 1.02 -9.42 7.98
CA ILE A 74 2.07 -8.75 7.20
C ILE A 74 3.45 -9.17 7.70
N ASP A 75 3.65 -9.24 9.02
CA ASP A 75 4.89 -9.71 9.65
C ASP A 75 5.26 -11.13 9.20
N ASN A 76 4.24 -11.98 9.05
CA ASN A 76 4.41 -13.37 8.62
C ASN A 76 4.36 -13.55 7.10
N ALA A 77 4.11 -12.49 6.33
CA ALA A 77 4.06 -12.56 4.88
C ALA A 77 5.45 -12.52 4.26
N TYR A 78 5.64 -13.25 3.17
CA TYR A 78 6.84 -13.09 2.37
C TYR A 78 6.79 -11.72 1.66
N PRO A 79 7.93 -11.01 1.50
CA PRO A 79 7.99 -9.76 0.74
C PRO A 79 7.41 -9.87 -0.69
N SER A 80 7.51 -11.05 -1.31
CA SER A 80 6.91 -11.33 -2.61
C SER A 80 5.38 -11.35 -2.60
N GLU A 81 4.75 -11.76 -1.49
CA GLU A 81 3.29 -11.77 -1.33
C GLU A 81 2.76 -10.35 -1.18
N ILE A 82 3.43 -9.53 -0.36
CA ILE A 82 3.12 -8.10 -0.24
C ILE A 82 3.30 -7.39 -1.58
N SER A 83 4.39 -7.68 -2.30
CA SER A 83 4.63 -7.13 -3.63
C SER A 83 3.53 -7.52 -4.63
N ALA A 84 3.11 -8.79 -4.63
CA ALA A 84 2.03 -9.28 -5.48
C ALA A 84 0.69 -8.61 -5.16
N LEU A 85 0.43 -8.34 -3.87
CA LEU A 85 -0.77 -7.65 -3.42
C LEU A 85 -0.81 -6.20 -3.91
N VAL A 86 0.30 -5.48 -3.76
CA VAL A 86 0.44 -4.10 -4.24
C VAL A 86 0.31 -4.04 -5.77
N GLU A 87 0.96 -4.96 -6.49
CA GLU A 87 0.85 -5.04 -7.94
C GLU A 87 -0.60 -5.29 -8.38
N ALA A 88 -1.30 -6.22 -7.72
CA ALA A 88 -2.70 -6.48 -8.00
C ALA A 88 -3.58 -5.24 -7.77
N PHE A 89 -3.32 -4.46 -6.72
CA PHE A 89 -4.03 -3.20 -6.48
C PHE A 89 -3.78 -2.16 -7.56
N VAL A 90 -2.53 -1.98 -7.97
CA VAL A 90 -2.18 -1.08 -9.06
C VAL A 90 -2.82 -1.53 -10.37
N ASP A 91 -2.77 -2.82 -10.69
CA ASP A 91 -3.38 -3.35 -11.91
C ASP A 91 -4.88 -3.16 -11.94
N VAL A 92 -5.57 -3.53 -10.87
CA VAL A 92 -7.02 -3.50 -10.80
C VAL A 92 -7.56 -2.06 -10.83
N ASN A 93 -6.89 -1.12 -10.17
CA ASN A 93 -7.37 0.27 -10.01
C ASN A 93 -6.73 1.28 -10.98
N PHE A 94 -5.55 0.99 -11.54
CA PHE A 94 -4.75 1.95 -12.32
C PHE A 94 -4.28 1.41 -13.67
N THR A 95 -4.87 0.32 -14.19
CA THR A 95 -4.50 -0.25 -15.49
C THR A 95 -4.56 0.76 -16.65
N GLY A 96 -5.48 1.74 -16.61
CA GLY A 96 -5.54 2.83 -17.59
C GLY A 96 -4.49 3.93 -17.36
N ALA A 97 -4.18 4.22 -16.09
CA ALA A 97 -3.18 5.21 -15.72
C ALA A 97 -1.75 4.73 -16.01
N LYS A 98 -1.44 3.43 -15.95
CA LYS A 98 -0.15 2.86 -16.41
C LYS A 98 0.19 3.31 -17.83
N LYS A 99 -0.82 3.37 -18.73
CA LYS A 99 -0.62 3.81 -20.11
C LYS A 99 -0.31 5.31 -20.19
N VAL A 100 -1.06 6.14 -19.46
CA VAL A 100 -0.88 7.60 -19.39
C VAL A 100 0.45 7.98 -18.73
N ILE A 101 0.77 7.39 -17.57
CA ILE A 101 2.04 7.62 -16.86
C ILE A 101 3.23 7.18 -17.72
N SER A 102 3.16 6.02 -18.40
CA SER A 102 4.23 5.60 -19.31
C SER A 102 4.38 6.50 -20.54
N GLN A 103 3.28 7.09 -21.03
CA GLN A 103 3.32 8.06 -22.13
C GLN A 103 3.95 9.38 -21.67
N VAL A 104 3.63 9.86 -20.48
CA VAL A 104 4.22 11.06 -19.90
C VAL A 104 5.72 10.86 -19.61
N MET A 105 6.11 9.71 -19.05
CA MET A 105 7.52 9.36 -18.80
C MET A 105 8.35 9.15 -20.08
N ARG A 106 7.72 8.92 -21.24
CA ARG A 106 8.41 8.87 -22.54
C ARG A 106 8.57 10.24 -23.19
N LEU A 107 7.90 11.27 -22.66
CA LEU A 107 7.95 12.65 -23.14
C LEU A 107 8.84 13.55 -22.26
N ALA A 108 9.28 13.05 -21.11
CA ALA A 108 10.31 13.64 -20.25
C ALA A 108 11.66 12.97 -20.51
#